data_AF-A0A8A2XLL5-F1
#
_entry.id   AF-A0A8A2XLL5-F1
#
_cell.length_a   1.000
_cell.length_b   1.000
_cell.length_c   1.000
_cell.angle_alpha   90.00
_cell.angle_beta   90.00
_cell.angle_gamma   90.00
#
_symmetry.space_group_name_H-M   'P 1'
#
loop_
_entity.id
_entity.type
_entity.pdbx_description
1 polymer ?
#
loop_
_entity_poly.entity_id
_entity_poly.type
_entity_poly.pdbx_seq_one_letter_code
_entity_poly.pdbx_strand_id
1 'polypeptide(L)' 'MKEEKETIVTWSRASSILPAMVGHTIAIHNGKEHIPIYITNPMVGRKLGEFVPTRHFTSYESARKDTKSRR' A
#
# COMPACT_ATOMS: atom_id res chain seq x y z
N MET A 1 13.80 18.14 -19.94
CA MET A 1 12.95 18.42 -18.77
C MET A 1 12.79 17.11 -18.02
N LYS A 2 13.36 16.97 -16.82
CA LYS A 2 13.00 15.84 -15.94
C LYS A 2 11.68 16.25 -15.31
N GLU A 3 10.58 15.64 -15.75
CA GLU A 3 9.34 15.71 -14.99
C GLU A 3 9.64 15.07 -13.63
N GLU A 4 9.67 15.89 -12.59
CA GLU A 4 9.75 15.42 -11.22
C GLU A 4 8.51 14.55 -11.01
N LYS A 5 8.71 13.24 -10.90
CA LYS A 5 7.62 12.30 -10.64
C LYS A 5 7.18 12.48 -9.20
N GLU A 6 6.35 13.49 -8.98
CA GLU A 6 5.74 13.75 -7.69
C GLU A 6 4.94 12.53 -7.24
N THR A 7 4.99 12.26 -5.95
CA THR A 7 4.24 11.14 -5.36
C THR A 7 2.77 11.53 -5.31
N ILE A 8 1.93 10.82 -6.05
CA ILE A 8 0.50 11.09 -6.12
C ILE A 8 -0.17 10.46 -4.89
N VAL A 9 -0.82 11.26 -4.06
CA VAL A 9 -1.55 10.77 -2.87
C VAL A 9 -2.99 10.42 -3.23
N THR A 10 -3.49 9.28 -2.77
CA THR A 10 -4.86 8.83 -3.02
C THR A 10 -5.51 8.16 -1.82
N TRP A 11 -6.78 8.50 -1.61
CA TRP A 11 -7.68 7.82 -0.67
C TRP A 11 -8.52 6.73 -1.34
N SER A 12 -8.61 6.74 -2.68
CA SER A 12 -9.44 5.79 -3.42
C SER A 12 -8.72 4.46 -3.59
N ARG A 13 -9.07 3.49 -2.75
CA ARG A 13 -8.60 2.11 -2.84
C ARG A 13 -9.37 1.27 -3.86
N ALA A 14 -10.55 1.73 -4.26
CA ALA A 14 -11.43 1.00 -5.18
C ALA A 14 -11.06 1.18 -6.65
N SER A 15 -10.25 2.20 -6.97
CA SER A 15 -9.81 2.48 -8.34
C SER A 15 -8.91 1.36 -8.88
N SER A 16 -9.12 1.04 -10.16
CA SER A 16 -8.30 0.08 -10.90
C SER A 16 -7.04 0.75 -11.46
N ILE A 17 -5.96 -0.01 -11.53
CA ILE A 17 -4.69 0.45 -12.09
C ILE A 17 -4.77 0.45 -13.62
N LEU A 18 -4.56 1.63 -14.20
CA LEU A 18 -4.54 1.84 -15.64
C LEU A 18 -3.11 1.68 -16.19
N PRO A 19 -2.93 1.26 -17.46
CA PRO A 19 -1.61 1.15 -18.09
C PRO A 19 -0.80 2.46 -18.04
N ALA A 20 -1.47 3.61 -18.13
CA ALA A 20 -0.84 4.93 -18.05
C ALA A 20 -0.19 5.24 -16.68
N MET A 21 -0.56 4.50 -15.64
CA MET A 21 -0.03 4.69 -14.28
C MET A 21 1.29 3.95 -14.06
N VAL A 22 1.71 3.09 -14.99
CA VAL A 22 2.96 2.32 -14.86
C VAL A 22 4.15 3.28 -14.80
N GLY A 23 5.07 3.03 -13.85
CA GLY A 23 6.23 3.88 -13.64
C GLY A 23 5.98 5.14 -12.81
N HIS A 24 4.81 5.24 -12.18
CA HIS A 24 4.48 6.26 -11.18
C HIS A 24 4.48 5.66 -9.78
N THR A 25 4.76 6.50 -8.78
CA THR A 25 4.63 6.16 -7.37
C THR A 25 3.35 6.78 -6.82
N ILE A 26 2.46 5.94 -6.29
CA ILE A 26 1.18 6.36 -5.75
C ILE A 26 1.14 6.03 -4.25
N ALA A 27 0.92 7.03 -3.42
CA ALA A 27 0.73 6.87 -1.99
C ALA A 27 -0.74 6.58 -1.66
N ILE A 28 -1.04 5.33 -1.35
CA ILE A 28 -2.39 4.82 -1.17
C ILE A 28 -2.72 4.75 0.32
N HIS A 29 -3.89 5.28 0.71
CA HIS A 29 -4.36 5.25 2.10
C HIS A 29 -4.68 3.82 2.57
N ASN A 30 -4.19 3.41 3.75
CA ASN A 30 -4.53 2.10 4.35
C ASN A 30 -5.62 2.14 5.44
N GLY A 31 -6.07 3.34 5.84
CA GLY A 31 -6.92 3.56 7.01
C GLY A 31 -6.26 4.39 8.11
N LYS A 32 -4.92 4.43 8.13
CA LYS A 32 -4.13 5.23 9.07
C LYS A 32 -3.14 6.16 8.39
N GLU A 33 -2.42 5.64 7.40
CA GLU A 33 -1.36 6.37 6.69
C GLU A 33 -1.40 6.08 5.18
N HIS A 34 -0.63 6.86 4.41
CA HIS A 34 -0.47 6.67 2.98
C HIS A 34 0.83 5.93 2.70
N ILE A 35 0.71 4.77 2.06
CA ILE A 35 1.85 3.90 1.75
C ILE A 35 2.23 4.12 0.29
N PRO A 36 3.44 4.61 -0.02
CA PRO A 36 3.91 4.81 -1.39
C PRO A 36 4.19 3.48 -2.07
N ILE A 37 3.51 3.22 -3.19
CA ILE A 37 3.68 2.03 -4.01
C ILE A 37 4.10 2.44 -5.42
N TYR A 38 5.18 1.85 -5.90
CA TYR A 38 5.62 1.98 -7.29
C TYR A 38 4.86 1.01 -8.18
N ILE A 39 4.17 1.53 -9.21
CA ILE A 39 3.32 0.72 -10.08
C ILE A 39 4.12 0.04 -11.19
N THR A 40 3.97 -1.27 -11.28
CA THR A 40 4.58 -2.13 -12.30
C THR A 40 3.54 -2.72 -13.26
N ASN A 41 3.95 -3.12 -14.47
CA ASN A 41 3.06 -3.70 -15.48
C ASN A 41 2.15 -4.85 -14.97
N PRO A 42 2.63 -5.81 -14.16
CA PRO A 42 1.79 -6.90 -13.66
C PRO A 42 0.64 -6.45 -12.73
N MET A 43 0.64 -5.20 -12.28
CA MET A 43 -0.41 -4.65 -11.40
C MET A 43 -1.60 -4.09 -12.18
N VAL A 44 -1.46 -3.89 -13.50
CA VAL A 44 -2.50 -3.34 -14.37
C VAL A 44 -3.75 -4.22 -14.34
N GLY A 45 -4.93 -3.59 -14.22
CA GLY A 45 -6.22 -4.28 -14.14
C GLY A 45 -6.63 -4.71 -12.72
N ARG A 46 -5.74 -4.61 -11.73
CA ARG A 46 -6.06 -4.86 -10.31
C ARG A 46 -6.43 -3.56 -9.59
N LYS A 47 -7.03 -3.67 -8.40
CA LYS A 47 -7.38 -2.49 -7.59
C LYS A 47 -6.22 -2.02 -6.73
N LEU A 48 -6.09 -0.71 -6.55
CA LEU A 48 -5.05 -0.11 -5.70
C LEU A 48 -5.08 -0.67 -4.27
N GLY A 49 -6.27 -0.94 -3.74
CA GLY A 49 -6.44 -1.48 -2.38
C GLY A 49 -5.89 -2.88 -2.15
N GLU A 50 -5.64 -3.67 -3.21
CA GLU A 50 -5.09 -5.03 -3.08
C GLU A 50 -3.61 -5.03 -2.71
N PHE A 51 -2.90 -3.93 -2.98
CA PHE A 51 -1.47 -3.80 -2.74
C PHE A 51 -1.17 -3.19 -1.37
N VAL A 52 -2.20 -2.80 -0.61
CA VAL A 52 -2.05 -2.15 0.69
C VAL A 52 -2.84 -2.89 1.77
N PRO A 53 -2.18 -3.42 2.82
CA PRO A 53 -2.86 -4.07 3.93
C PRO A 53 -3.55 -3.04 4.82
N THR A 54 -4.77 -3.34 5.27
CA THR A 54 -5.57 -2.46 6.14
C THR A 54 -5.50 -2.82 7.61
N ARG A 55 -5.16 -4.06 7.92
CA ARG A 55 -5.09 -4.57 9.30
C ARG A 55 -3.67 -5.06 9.55
N HIS A 56 -3.11 -4.66 10.68
CA HIS A 56 -1.94 -5.35 11.21
C HIS A 56 -2.38 -6.71 11.73
N PHE A 57 -2.05 -7.77 10.99
CA PHE A 57 -2.25 -9.12 11.48
C PHE A 57 -1.18 -9.41 12.54
N THR A 58 -1.61 -9.55 13.79
CA THR A 58 -0.74 -10.11 14.83
C THR A 58 -0.92 -11.62 14.82
N SER A 59 0.16 -12.37 14.59
CA SER A 59 0.10 -13.82 14.69
C SER A 59 -0.06 -14.24 16.15
N TYR A 60 -0.68 -15.40 16.37
CA TYR A 60 -0.89 -15.94 17.72
C TYR A 60 0.43 -16.11 18.50
N GLU A 61 1.50 -16.53 17.81
CA GLU A 61 2.83 -16.66 18.41
C GLU A 61 3.42 -15.31 18.83
N SER A 62 3.25 -14.27 18.00
CA SER A 62 3.70 -12.91 18.33
C SER A 62 2.93 -12.34 19.52
N ALA A 63 1.62 -12.59 19.60
CA ALA A 63 0.80 -12.20 20.75
C ALA A 63 1.23 -12.90 22.06
N ARG A 64 1.66 -14.17 21.97
CA ARG A 64 2.18 -14.92 23.13
C ARG A 64 3.59 -14.48 23.57
N LYS A 65 4.45 -14.03 22.65
CA LYS A 65 5.75 -13.46 23.02
C LYS A 65 5.60 -12.14 23.77
N ASP A 66 4.70 -11.27 23.34
CA ASP A 66 4.47 -9.95 23.96
C ASP A 66 3.86 -10.02 25.37
N THR A 67 3.12 -11.11 25.65
CA THR A 67 2.63 -11.40 27.01
C THR A 67 3.68 -12.04 27.91
N LYS A 68 4.63 -12.78 27.33
CA LYS A 68 5.73 -13.40 28.09
C LYS A 68 6.84 -12.40 28.45
N SER A 69 7.10 -11.38 27.63
CA SER A 69 8.08 -10.33 27.94
C SER A 69 7.57 -9.29 28.95
N ARG A 70 6.27 -9.27 29.25
CA ARG A 70 5.66 -8.41 30.29
C ARG A 70 5.62 -9.06 31.69
N ARG A 71 6.17 -10.27 31.84
CA ARG A 71 6.45 -10.92 33.13
C ARG A 71 7.94 -10.86 33.43
#